data_AF-A0AA37HZF5-F1
#
_entry.id   AF-A0AA37HZF5-F1
#
_cell.length_a   1.000
_cell.length_b   1.000
_cell.length_c   1.000
_cell.angle_alpha   90.00
_cell.angle_beta   90.00
_cell.angle_gamma   90.00
#
_symmetry.space_group_name_H-M   'P 1'
#
loop_
_entity.id
_entity.type
_entity.pdbx_description
1 polymer ?
#
loop_
_entity_poly.entity_id
_entity_poly.type
_entity_poly.pdbx_seq_one_letter_code
_entity_poly.pdbx_strand_id
1 'polypeptide(L)'
;MNYSRFEYILNAIHYCIWRGDIKSGIVIDKVIHALLSPIPKYLFTKEYKKKYHERLPREKKLLDKYLYDKENGFYIGRANSTFGFLYTGYPGLFSFILGGLWYRFFEYKYPLLNAILFGIPIGIGYIPAYRAVFTKDKYLKYHKKFKKKDASWHKKWKWITIAFFIGSWIMLAIGVAAMWGILLF
;
A
#
# COMPACT_ATOMS: atom_id res chain seq x y z
N MET A 1 -9.35 0.30 -23.33
CA MET A 1 -8.83 1.36 -22.44
C MET A 1 -7.49 1.84 -22.99
N ASN A 2 -7.29 3.13 -23.24
CA ASN A 2 -5.99 3.66 -23.71
C ASN A 2 -4.94 3.51 -22.59
N TYR A 3 -3.74 2.99 -22.89
CA TYR A 3 -2.65 2.78 -21.93
C TYR A 3 -2.33 4.05 -21.11
N SER A 4 -2.38 5.22 -21.76
CA SER A 4 -2.17 6.51 -21.09
C SER A 4 -3.20 6.82 -20.01
N ARG A 5 -4.46 6.39 -20.21
CA ARG A 5 -5.56 6.56 -19.25
C ARG A 5 -5.41 5.60 -18.07
N PHE A 6 -5.05 4.35 -18.35
CA PHE A 6 -4.78 3.35 -17.32
C PHE A 6 -3.61 3.76 -16.42
N GLU A 7 -2.48 4.17 -17.03
CA GLU A 7 -1.32 4.68 -16.33
C GLU A 7 -1.67 5.87 -15.43
N TYR A 8 -2.43 6.82 -15.96
CA TYR A 8 -2.90 7.97 -15.18
C TYR A 8 -3.72 7.54 -13.95
N ILE A 9 -4.67 6.62 -14.13
CA ILE A 9 -5.56 6.16 -13.05
C ILE A 9 -4.75 5.51 -11.93
N LEU A 10 -3.89 4.55 -12.26
CA LEU A 10 -3.11 3.82 -11.25
C LEU A 10 -2.15 4.73 -10.50
N ASN A 11 -1.48 5.65 -11.21
CA ASN A 11 -0.60 6.62 -10.55
C ASN A 11 -1.37 7.60 -9.65
N ALA A 12 -2.61 7.97 -10.01
CA ALA A 12 -3.44 8.83 -9.18
C ALA A 12 -3.90 8.10 -7.89
N ILE A 13 -4.27 6.83 -8.01
CA ILE A 13 -4.56 5.96 -6.86
C ILE A 13 -3.33 5.85 -5.95
N HIS A 14 -2.17 5.53 -6.52
CA HIS A 14 -0.90 5.43 -5.78
C HIS A 14 -0.57 6.73 -5.03
N TYR A 15 -0.71 7.89 -5.67
CA TYR A 15 -0.52 9.19 -5.04
C TYR A 15 -1.50 9.45 -3.89
N CYS A 16 -2.77 9.06 -4.05
CA CYS A 16 -3.77 9.20 -3.01
C CYS A 16 -3.50 8.29 -1.81
N ILE A 17 -2.99 7.07 -2.02
CA ILE A 17 -2.52 6.17 -0.96
C ILE A 17 -1.39 6.83 -0.18
N TRP A 18 -0.34 7.28 -0.87
CA TRP A 18 0.81 7.97 -0.26
C TRP A 18 0.38 9.20 0.57
N ARG A 19 -0.52 10.03 0.02
CA ARG A 19 -1.10 11.19 0.74
C ARG A 19 -1.91 10.77 1.95
N GLY A 20 -2.63 9.66 1.88
CA GLY A 20 -3.37 9.07 2.99
C GLY A 20 -2.41 8.64 4.11
N ASP A 21 -1.37 7.89 3.78
CA ASP A 21 -0.35 7.42 4.72
C ASP A 21 0.35 8.57 5.45
N ILE A 22 0.73 9.62 4.74
CA ILE A 22 1.29 10.84 5.36
C ILE A 22 0.31 11.46 6.36
N LYS A 23 -0.97 11.59 6.00
CA LYS A 23 -1.97 12.19 6.89
C LYS A 23 -2.19 11.36 8.14
N SER A 24 -2.33 10.04 7.97
CA SER A 24 -2.44 9.10 9.09
C SER A 24 -1.19 9.15 9.98
N GLY A 25 -0.02 9.23 9.35
CA GLY A 25 1.27 9.37 10.02
C GLY A 25 1.35 10.59 10.94
N ILE A 26 0.92 11.76 10.45
CA ILE A 26 0.87 13.00 11.26
C ILE A 26 -0.08 12.84 12.45
N VAL A 27 -1.20 12.13 12.29
CA VAL A 27 -2.14 11.87 13.40
C VAL A 27 -1.51 10.94 14.43
N ILE A 28 -0.88 9.85 13.99
CA ILE A 28 -0.19 8.89 14.86
C ILE A 28 0.96 9.58 15.61
N ASP A 29 1.75 10.42 14.95
CA ASP A 29 2.85 11.17 15.57
C ASP A 29 2.35 12.06 16.72
N LYS A 30 1.23 12.77 16.52
CA LYS A 30 0.59 13.57 17.60
C LYS A 30 0.19 12.71 18.79
N VAL A 31 -0.41 11.55 18.54
CA VAL A 31 -0.84 10.62 19.60
C VAL A 31 0.38 10.07 20.36
N ILE A 32 1.40 9.61 19.64
CA ILE A 32 2.65 9.10 20.23
C ILE A 32 3.32 10.19 21.06
N HIS A 33 3.44 11.40 20.52
CA HIS A 33 4.01 12.53 21.25
C HIS A 33 3.21 12.83 22.53
N ALA A 34 1.88 12.86 22.47
CA ALA A 34 1.05 13.10 23.65
C ALA A 34 1.29 12.04 24.74
N LEU A 35 1.37 10.76 24.34
CA LEU A 35 1.61 9.64 25.25
C LEU A 35 3.01 9.63 25.85
N LEU A 36 4.04 9.97 25.06
CA LEU A 36 5.44 9.84 25.47
C LEU A 36 6.04 11.13 26.05
N SER A 37 5.47 12.30 25.79
CA SER A 37 5.96 13.59 26.31
C SER A 37 6.09 13.67 27.84
N PRO A 38 5.31 12.95 28.67
CA PRO A 38 5.51 12.95 30.12
C PRO A 38 6.79 12.23 30.54
N ILE A 39 7.27 11.25 29.77
CA ILE A 39 8.41 10.38 30.15
C ILE A 39 9.67 11.22 30.41
N PRO A 40 10.13 12.09 29.49
CA PRO A 40 11.29 12.93 29.77
C PRO A 40 11.08 13.88 30.94
N LYS A 41 9.84 14.32 31.20
CA LYS A 41 9.52 15.26 32.27
C LYS A 41 9.60 14.60 33.65
N TYR A 42 9.06 13.40 33.80
CA TYR A 42 8.91 12.74 35.11
C TYR A 42 9.99 11.69 35.40
N LEU A 43 10.52 11.01 34.39
CA LEU A 43 11.41 9.86 34.58
C LEU A 43 12.90 10.17 34.38
N PHE A 44 13.25 11.29 33.75
CA PHE A 44 14.67 11.59 33.45
C PHE A 44 15.35 12.44 34.53
N THR A 45 16.61 12.13 34.81
CA THR A 45 17.51 12.96 35.64
C THR A 45 17.80 14.31 34.95
N LYS A 46 18.25 15.32 35.71
CA LYS A 46 18.56 16.66 35.17
C LYS A 46 19.58 16.61 34.02
N GLU A 47 20.65 15.82 34.16
CA GLU A 47 21.66 15.64 33.13
C GLU A 47 21.11 15.00 31.86
N TYR A 48 20.27 13.97 32.02
CA TYR A 48 19.71 13.26 30.88
C TYR A 48 18.64 14.10 30.15
N LYS A 49 17.86 14.91 30.88
CA LYS A 49 16.95 15.91 30.29
C LYS A 49 17.69 16.89 29.39
N LYS A 50 18.82 17.43 29.85
CA LYS A 50 19.66 18.34 29.06
C LYS A 50 20.14 17.66 27.76
N LYS A 51 20.73 16.47 27.86
CA LYS A 51 21.19 15.69 26.71
C LYS A 51 20.05 15.33 25.74
N TYR A 52 18.86 15.01 26.25
CA TYR A 52 17.68 14.69 25.45
C TYR A 52 17.25 15.89 24.60
N HIS A 53 17.08 17.06 25.22
CA HIS A 53 16.67 18.28 24.51
C HIS A 53 17.72 18.78 23.50
N GLU A 54 19.01 18.58 23.77
CA GLU A 54 20.09 18.88 22.83
C GLU A 54 20.04 17.99 21.56
N ARG A 55 19.66 16.71 21.71
CA ARG A 55 19.58 15.74 20.59
C ARG A 55 18.29 15.87 19.79
N LEU A 56 17.19 16.25 20.44
CA LEU A 56 15.84 16.25 19.88
C LEU A 56 15.72 16.91 18.49
N PRO A 57 16.33 18.10 18.21
CA PRO A 57 16.23 18.71 16.89
C PRO A 57 16.92 17.89 15.80
N ARG A 58 18.07 17.28 16.12
CA ARG A 58 18.83 16.44 15.19
C ARG A 58 18.07 15.16 14.88
N GLU A 59 17.56 14.50 15.92
CA GLU A 59 16.78 13.27 15.79
C GLU A 59 15.49 13.50 15.01
N LYS A 60 14.78 14.60 15.28
CA LYS A 60 13.59 14.98 14.51
C LYS A 60 13.89 15.17 13.02
N LYS A 61 14.98 15.85 12.68
CA LYS A 61 15.39 16.04 11.28
C LYS A 61 15.73 14.71 10.59
N LEU A 62 16.38 13.79 11.29
CA LEU A 62 16.69 12.45 10.77
C LEU A 62 15.41 11.64 10.56
N LEU A 63 14.48 11.68 11.51
CA LEU A 63 13.19 11.02 11.44
C LEU A 63 12.34 11.59 10.29
N ASP A 64 12.26 12.92 10.16
CA ASP A 64 11.53 13.56 9.08
C ASP A 64 12.08 13.17 7.71
N LYS A 65 13.41 13.09 7.56
CA LYS A 65 14.04 12.59 6.35
C LYS A 65 13.65 11.14 6.09
N TYR A 66 13.76 10.26 7.09
CA TYR A 66 13.39 8.85 6.95
C TYR A 66 11.92 8.67 6.58
N LEU A 67 11.01 9.44 7.17
CA LEU A 67 9.57 9.29 6.96
C LEU A 67 9.10 9.86 5.62
N TYR A 68 9.52 11.09 5.31
CA TYR A 68 8.94 11.91 4.24
C TYR A 68 9.81 12.02 2.98
N ASP A 69 10.98 11.38 2.93
CA ASP A 69 11.75 11.32 1.69
C ASP A 69 10.87 10.75 0.56
N LYS A 70 10.88 11.45 -0.57
CA LYS A 70 9.90 11.19 -1.64
C LYS A 70 10.24 9.97 -2.46
N GLU A 71 11.49 9.50 -2.42
CA GLU A 71 11.99 8.41 -3.25
C GLU A 71 12.23 7.17 -2.40
N ASN A 72 12.85 7.34 -1.23
CA ASN A 72 13.28 6.27 -0.33
C ASN A 72 12.67 6.36 1.07
N GLY A 73 11.72 7.27 1.29
CA GLY A 73 11.10 7.45 2.60
C GLY A 73 10.13 6.32 2.96
N PHE A 74 9.86 6.19 4.25
CA PHE A 74 8.94 5.19 4.79
C PHE A 74 7.55 5.27 4.16
N TYR A 75 6.97 6.46 4.04
CA TYR A 75 5.61 6.60 3.50
C TYR A 75 5.51 6.26 2.02
N ILE A 76 6.56 6.49 1.23
CA ILE A 76 6.53 6.10 -0.18
C ILE A 76 6.71 4.59 -0.34
N GLY A 77 7.60 3.97 0.43
CA GLY A 77 7.73 2.51 0.47
C GLY A 77 6.43 1.84 0.91
N ARG A 78 5.77 2.37 1.96
CA ARG A 78 4.46 1.88 2.42
C ARG A 78 3.38 2.03 1.36
N ALA A 79 3.34 3.15 0.64
CA ALA A 79 2.40 3.36 -0.45
C ALA A 79 2.62 2.36 -1.60
N ASN A 80 3.88 2.09 -1.96
CA ASN A 80 4.24 1.11 -2.98
C ASN A 80 3.71 -0.29 -2.60
N SER A 81 4.00 -0.73 -1.37
CA SER A 81 3.54 -2.03 -0.85
C SER A 81 2.03 -2.12 -0.75
N THR A 82 1.38 -1.07 -0.23
CA THR A 82 -0.08 -1.02 -0.08
C THR A 82 -0.78 -1.05 -1.43
N PHE A 83 -0.32 -0.25 -2.40
CA PHE A 83 -0.83 -0.29 -3.76
C PHE A 83 -0.62 -1.67 -4.39
N GLY A 84 0.56 -2.25 -4.22
CA GLY A 84 0.88 -3.60 -4.69
C GLY A 84 -0.14 -4.62 -4.19
N PHE A 85 -0.30 -4.71 -2.88
CA PHE A 85 -1.25 -5.62 -2.23
C PHE A 85 -2.69 -5.42 -2.72
N LEU A 86 -3.18 -4.18 -2.75
CA LEU A 86 -4.53 -3.89 -3.21
C LEU A 86 -4.73 -4.23 -4.69
N TYR A 87 -3.72 -4.00 -5.52
CA TYR A 87 -3.83 -4.38 -6.92
C TYR A 87 -3.87 -5.90 -7.09
N THR A 88 -3.14 -6.67 -6.27
CA THR A 88 -3.15 -8.15 -6.36
C THR A 88 -4.49 -8.78 -6.01
N GLY A 89 -5.38 -8.08 -5.30
CA GLY A 89 -6.72 -8.60 -5.00
C GLY A 89 -7.56 -8.89 -6.25
N TYR A 90 -7.37 -8.13 -7.32
CA TYR A 90 -8.10 -8.30 -8.59
C TYR A 90 -7.71 -9.59 -9.34
N PRO A 91 -6.42 -9.84 -9.69
CA PRO A 91 -6.03 -11.12 -10.25
C PRO A 91 -6.08 -12.28 -9.23
N GLY A 92 -6.07 -11.97 -7.93
CA GLY A 92 -6.24 -12.94 -6.85
C GLY A 92 -7.53 -13.76 -6.97
N LEU A 93 -8.62 -13.14 -7.43
CA LEU A 93 -9.88 -13.84 -7.74
C LEU A 93 -9.65 -15.07 -8.64
N PHE A 94 -8.97 -14.90 -9.76
CA PHE A 94 -8.67 -15.99 -10.69
C PHE A 94 -7.74 -17.03 -10.08
N SER A 95 -6.84 -16.60 -9.20
CA SER A 95 -5.91 -17.48 -8.49
C SER A 95 -6.66 -18.44 -7.57
N PHE A 96 -7.64 -17.95 -6.82
CA PHE A 96 -8.49 -18.79 -5.98
C PHE A 96 -9.37 -19.74 -6.80
N ILE A 97 -9.95 -19.28 -7.92
CA ILE A 97 -10.76 -20.15 -8.80
C ILE A 97 -9.90 -21.29 -9.36
N LEU A 98 -8.72 -20.99 -9.91
CA LEU A 98 -7.82 -22.01 -10.44
C LEU A 98 -7.31 -22.96 -9.36
N GLY A 99 -6.97 -22.43 -8.18
CA GLY A 99 -6.56 -23.24 -7.03
C GLY A 99 -7.66 -24.19 -6.54
N GLY A 100 -8.92 -23.73 -6.51
CA GLY A 100 -10.07 -24.56 -6.18
C GLY A 100 -10.30 -25.70 -7.18
N LEU A 101 -10.26 -25.37 -8.48
CA LEU A 101 -10.39 -26.39 -9.54
C LEU A 101 -9.24 -27.41 -9.46
N TRP A 102 -8.01 -26.93 -9.28
CA TRP A 102 -6.85 -27.81 -9.15
C TRP A 102 -7.01 -28.79 -7.98
N TYR A 103 -7.35 -28.28 -6.80
CA TYR A 103 -7.54 -29.10 -5.62
C TYR A 103 -8.67 -30.12 -5.80
N ARG A 104 -9.76 -29.74 -6.48
CA ARG A 104 -10.87 -30.66 -6.76
C ARG A 104 -10.45 -31.86 -7.62
N PHE A 105 -9.62 -31.64 -8.65
CA PHE A 105 -9.23 -32.71 -9.58
C PHE A 105 -7.99 -33.51 -9.13
N PHE A 106 -7.08 -32.88 -8.39
CA PHE A 106 -5.76 -33.45 -8.08
C PHE A 106 -5.48 -33.57 -6.58
N GLU A 107 -6.42 -33.16 -5.73
CA GLU A 107 -6.30 -33.13 -4.27
C GLU A 107 -4.98 -32.46 -3.83
N TYR A 108 -4.27 -33.07 -2.88
CA TYR A 108 -2.99 -32.58 -2.36
C TYR A 108 -1.77 -33.26 -2.99
N LYS A 109 -1.92 -33.98 -4.11
CA LYS A 109 -0.81 -34.77 -4.69
C LYS A 109 0.37 -33.91 -5.14
N TYR A 110 0.12 -32.65 -5.52
CA TYR A 110 1.15 -31.75 -6.09
C TYR A 110 1.09 -30.34 -5.48
N PRO A 111 1.57 -30.16 -4.23
CA PRO A 111 1.48 -28.88 -3.53
C PRO A 111 2.28 -27.76 -4.21
N LEU A 112 3.43 -28.08 -4.81
CA LEU A 112 4.24 -27.11 -5.55
C LEU A 112 3.49 -26.57 -6.78
N LEU A 113 2.82 -27.45 -7.53
CA LEU A 113 2.08 -27.05 -8.71
C LEU A 113 0.86 -26.18 -8.34
N ASN A 114 0.22 -26.50 -7.22
CA ASN A 114 -0.86 -25.69 -6.67
C ASN A 114 -0.36 -24.27 -6.33
N ALA A 115 0.78 -24.15 -5.65
CA ALA A 115 1.38 -22.85 -5.33
C ALA A 115 1.72 -22.04 -6.60
N ILE A 116 2.21 -22.69 -7.66
CA ILE A 116 2.46 -22.05 -8.96
C ILE A 116 1.15 -21.55 -9.60
N LEU A 117 0.08 -22.33 -9.55
CA LEU A 117 -1.24 -21.93 -10.09
C LEU A 117 -1.85 -20.76 -9.32
N PHE A 118 -1.59 -20.65 -8.01
CA PHE A 118 -1.94 -19.46 -7.25
C PHE A 118 -1.07 -18.25 -7.63
N GLY A 119 0.22 -18.45 -7.87
CA GLY A 119 1.17 -17.38 -8.17
C GLY A 119 1.04 -16.78 -9.57
N ILE A 120 0.75 -17.60 -10.59
CA ILE A 120 0.76 -17.18 -12.00
C ILE A 120 -0.25 -16.06 -12.29
N PRO A 121 -1.54 -16.15 -11.91
CA PRO A 121 -2.50 -15.11 -12.24
C PRO A 121 -2.17 -13.80 -11.54
N ILE A 122 -1.71 -13.85 -10.28
CA ILE A 122 -1.21 -12.67 -9.55
C ILE A 122 -0.03 -12.06 -10.30
N GLY A 123 0.98 -12.85 -10.63
CA GLY A 123 2.18 -12.40 -11.32
C GLY A 123 1.88 -11.74 -12.66
N ILE A 124 1.18 -12.46 -13.55
CA ILE A 124 0.80 -11.96 -14.88
C ILE A 124 -0.10 -10.73 -14.76
N GLY A 125 -1.12 -10.80 -13.90
CA GLY A 125 -2.07 -9.71 -13.68
C GLY A 125 -1.41 -8.45 -13.11
N TYR A 126 -0.31 -8.59 -12.37
CA TYR A 126 0.42 -7.46 -11.80
C TYR A 126 1.36 -6.76 -12.79
N ILE A 127 1.81 -7.44 -13.87
CA ILE A 127 2.75 -6.86 -14.85
C ILE A 127 2.26 -5.51 -15.42
N PRO A 128 1.00 -5.35 -15.87
CA PRO A 128 0.51 -4.07 -16.37
C PRO A 128 0.56 -2.95 -15.31
N ALA A 129 0.19 -3.25 -14.07
CA ALA A 129 0.24 -2.27 -12.98
C ALA A 129 1.68 -1.87 -12.66
N TYR A 130 2.58 -2.85 -12.62
CA TYR A 130 3.99 -2.60 -12.41
C TYR A 130 4.59 -1.68 -13.49
N ARG A 131 4.28 -1.96 -14.76
CA ARG A 131 4.70 -1.14 -15.91
C ARG A 131 4.14 0.28 -15.89
N ALA A 132 2.93 0.44 -15.38
CA ALA A 132 2.25 1.72 -15.29
C ALA A 132 2.80 2.60 -14.15
N VAL A 133 3.09 2.01 -12.99
CA VAL A 133 3.39 2.78 -11.76
C VAL A 133 4.89 2.82 -11.46
N PHE A 134 5.57 1.67 -11.49
CA PHE A 134 6.92 1.52 -10.92
C PHE A 134 8.04 1.59 -11.95
N THR A 135 7.77 1.30 -13.22
CA THR A 135 8.82 1.36 -14.26
C THR A 135 9.40 2.77 -14.39
N LYS A 136 10.73 2.90 -14.22
CA LYS A 136 11.47 4.18 -14.28
C LYS A 136 10.88 5.26 -13.36
N ASP A 137 10.39 4.83 -12.19
CA ASP A 137 9.83 5.69 -11.14
C ASP A 137 8.76 6.66 -11.66
N LYS A 138 7.91 6.19 -12.58
CA LYS A 138 6.79 6.98 -13.15
C LYS A 138 5.94 7.61 -12.06
N TYR A 139 5.68 6.89 -10.97
CA TYR A 139 4.92 7.41 -9.84
C TYR A 139 5.48 8.73 -9.29
N LEU A 140 6.80 8.91 -9.22
CA LEU A 140 7.41 10.18 -8.77
C LEU A 140 7.08 11.34 -9.72
N LYS A 141 7.11 11.09 -11.03
CA LYS A 141 6.76 12.09 -12.05
C LYS A 141 5.29 12.49 -11.91
N TYR A 142 4.41 11.51 -11.73
CA TYR A 142 2.98 11.75 -11.52
C TYR A 142 2.68 12.42 -10.18
N HIS A 143 3.40 12.09 -9.10
CA HIS A 143 3.28 12.77 -7.81
C HIS A 143 3.57 14.27 -7.95
N LYS A 144 4.64 14.65 -8.66
CA LYS A 144 4.96 16.06 -8.95
C LYS A 144 3.82 16.75 -9.72
N LYS A 145 3.20 16.05 -10.67
CA LYS A 145 2.04 16.54 -11.45
C LYS A 145 0.78 16.70 -10.59
N PHE A 146 0.46 15.70 -9.77
CA PHE A 146 -0.76 15.66 -8.96
C PHE A 146 -0.69 16.57 -7.75
N LYS A 147 0.50 16.86 -7.23
CA LYS A 147 0.68 17.86 -6.17
C LYS A 147 0.16 19.26 -6.56
N LYS A 148 0.21 19.60 -7.85
CA LYS A 148 -0.26 20.89 -8.39
C LYS A 148 -1.76 20.92 -8.70
N LYS A 149 -2.49 19.82 -8.48
CA LYS A 149 -3.93 19.74 -8.74
C LYS A 149 -4.72 20.41 -7.63
N ASP A 150 -5.93 20.82 -7.97
CA ASP A 150 -6.84 21.53 -7.09
C ASP A 150 -7.54 20.57 -6.09
N ALA A 151 -8.27 21.16 -5.15
CA ALA A 151 -8.95 20.41 -4.10
C ALA A 151 -10.06 19.49 -4.63
N SER A 152 -10.76 19.88 -5.71
CA SER A 152 -11.83 19.06 -6.30
C SER A 152 -11.25 17.77 -6.89
N TRP A 153 -10.13 17.90 -7.60
CA TRP A 153 -9.38 16.74 -8.11
C TRP A 153 -8.98 15.80 -6.97
N HIS A 154 -8.40 16.33 -5.88
CA HIS A 154 -8.00 15.51 -4.74
C HIS A 154 -9.17 14.81 -4.06
N LYS A 155 -10.32 15.49 -3.91
CA LYS A 155 -11.54 14.91 -3.33
C LYS A 155 -12.07 13.76 -4.20
N LYS A 156 -12.14 13.97 -5.51
CA LYS A 156 -12.57 12.95 -6.47
C LYS A 156 -11.69 11.70 -6.40
N TRP A 157 -10.37 11.88 -6.48
CA TRP A 157 -9.43 10.76 -6.50
C TRP A 157 -9.31 10.03 -5.16
N LYS A 158 -9.54 10.72 -4.04
CA LYS A 158 -9.71 10.08 -2.73
C LYS A 158 -10.85 9.05 -2.77
N TRP A 159 -12.03 9.43 -3.27
CA TRP A 159 -13.17 8.51 -3.35
C TRP A 159 -12.94 7.35 -4.30
N ILE A 160 -12.31 7.60 -5.46
CA ILE A 160 -11.93 6.53 -6.39
C ILE A 160 -10.94 5.56 -5.73
N THR A 161 -9.98 6.07 -4.97
CA THR A 161 -8.99 5.24 -4.24
C THR A 161 -9.65 4.39 -3.16
N ILE A 162 -10.65 4.95 -2.44
CA ILE A 162 -11.44 4.18 -1.47
C ILE A 162 -12.24 3.08 -2.17
N ALA A 163 -12.89 3.39 -3.30
CA ALA A 163 -13.61 2.39 -4.08
C ALA A 163 -12.67 1.28 -4.61
N PHE A 164 -11.46 1.65 -5.04
CA PHE A 164 -10.42 0.69 -5.43
C PHE A 164 -9.99 -0.19 -4.26
N PHE A 165 -9.78 0.39 -3.08
CA PHE A 165 -9.46 -0.37 -1.86
C PHE A 165 -10.55 -1.38 -1.50
N ILE A 166 -11.82 -0.93 -1.47
CA ILE A 166 -12.96 -1.79 -1.16
C ILE A 166 -13.11 -2.87 -2.23
N GLY A 167 -12.98 -2.50 -3.51
CA GLY A 167 -13.06 -3.42 -4.63
C GLY A 167 -12.02 -4.54 -4.54
N SER A 168 -10.78 -4.25 -4.14
CA SER A 168 -9.74 -5.26 -3.90
C SER A 168 -10.19 -6.31 -2.87
N TRP A 169 -10.71 -5.87 -1.72
CA TRP A 169 -11.15 -6.79 -0.67
C TRP A 169 -12.37 -7.61 -1.07
N ILE A 170 -13.31 -7.00 -1.80
CA ILE A 170 -14.46 -7.71 -2.37
C ILE A 170 -13.99 -8.81 -3.34
N MET A 171 -13.06 -8.50 -4.26
CA MET A 171 -12.56 -9.48 -5.21
C MET A 171 -11.83 -10.66 -4.53
N LEU A 172 -11.06 -10.38 -3.47
CA LEU A 172 -10.46 -11.42 -2.65
C LEU A 172 -11.52 -12.30 -1.97
N ALA A 173 -12.53 -11.70 -1.35
CA ALA A 173 -13.60 -12.44 -0.67
C ALA A 173 -14.41 -13.31 -1.65
N ILE A 174 -14.75 -12.78 -2.83
CA ILE A 174 -15.42 -13.53 -3.89
C ILE A 174 -14.52 -14.68 -4.36
N GLY A 175 -13.21 -14.46 -4.52
CA GLY A 175 -12.28 -15.53 -4.90
C GLY A 175 -12.26 -16.67 -3.89
N VAL A 176 -12.13 -16.34 -2.61
CA VAL A 176 -12.20 -17.34 -1.54
C VAL A 176 -13.53 -18.07 -1.57
N ALA A 177 -14.66 -17.37 -1.63
CA ALA A 177 -15.98 -17.99 -1.70
C ALA A 177 -16.15 -18.91 -2.92
N ALA A 178 -15.63 -18.50 -4.09
CA ALA A 178 -15.67 -19.31 -5.30
C ALA A 178 -14.83 -20.59 -5.16
N MET A 179 -13.63 -20.49 -4.58
CA MET A 179 -12.81 -21.66 -4.27
C MET A 179 -13.57 -22.64 -3.35
N TRP A 180 -14.13 -22.14 -2.25
CA TRP A 180 -14.93 -22.96 -1.34
C TRP A 180 -16.12 -23.62 -2.03
N GLY A 181 -16.85 -22.88 -2.88
CA GLY A 181 -17.94 -23.44 -3.68
C GLY A 181 -17.47 -24.57 -4.60
N ILE A 182 -16.34 -24.39 -5.29
CA ILE A 182 -15.76 -25.43 -6.15
C ILE A 182 -15.40 -26.69 -5.36
N LEU A 183 -14.94 -26.54 -4.12
CA LEU A 183 -14.54 -27.66 -3.26
C LEU A 183 -15.73 -28.43 -2.66
N LEU A 184 -16.90 -27.79 -2.51
CA LEU A 184 -18.09 -28.40 -1.93
C LEU A 184 -18.94 -29.17 -2.95
N PHE A 185 -18.92 -28.74 -4.21
CA PHE A 185 -19.66 -29.37 -5.31
C PHE A 185 -18.75 -30.19 -6.20
#